data_AF-A0A9X4YEI4-F1
#
_entry.id   AF-A0A9X4YEI4-F1
#
_cell.length_a   1.000
_cell.length_b   1.000
_cell.length_c   1.000
_cell.angle_alpha   90.00
_cell.angle_beta   90.00
_cell.angle_gamma   90.00
#
_symmetry.space_group_name_H-M   'P 1'
#
loop_
_entity.id
_entity.type
_entity.pdbx_description
1 polymer ?
#
loop_
_entity_poly.entity_id
_entity_poly.type
_entity_poly.pdbx_seq_one_letter_code
_entity_poly.pdbx_strand_id
1 'polypeptide(L)'
;MIFIANPCDSVILGYLIPIVMFPVIPLMILAYPILGRHFDEKVHNRESPDFWIGPIGTFIARPVGYAFYIVVNVDWDKLEARARRRNPDHNPVALLTRTYGHIDFRGEANTLQIGLSWLYVLSLSLTVLLAFIHAFCKYVL
;
A
#
# COMPACT_ATOMS: atom_id res chain seq x y z
N MET A 1 -38.12 9.45 -17.78
CA MET A 1 -37.45 8.28 -17.18
C MET A 1 -35.97 8.42 -17.46
N ILE A 2 -35.17 8.71 -16.44
CA ILE A 2 -33.71 8.65 -16.57
C ILE A 2 -33.39 7.15 -16.63
N PHE A 3 -32.95 6.65 -17.79
CA PHE A 3 -32.38 5.32 -17.90
C PHE A 3 -31.11 5.31 -17.05
N ILE A 4 -31.22 4.82 -15.81
CA ILE A 4 -30.05 4.45 -15.02
C ILE A 4 -29.56 3.16 -15.67
N ALA A 5 -28.69 3.29 -16.67
CA ALA A 5 -27.96 2.15 -17.21
C ALA A 5 -27.31 1.44 -16.02
N ASN A 6 -27.57 0.14 -15.87
CA ASN A 6 -26.97 -0.64 -14.80
C ASN A 6 -25.45 -0.44 -14.88
N PRO A 7 -24.80 0.19 -13.88
CA PRO A 7 -23.36 0.45 -13.93
C PRO A 7 -22.55 -0.86 -14.08
N CYS A 8 -23.18 -1.99 -13.73
CA CYS A 8 -22.66 -3.34 -13.77
C CYS A 8 -22.63 -3.98 -15.17
N ASP A 9 -23.46 -3.53 -16.11
CA ASP A 9 -23.45 -4.00 -17.51
C ASP A 9 -22.59 -3.12 -18.43
N SER A 10 -21.89 -2.12 -17.85
CA SER A 10 -21.06 -1.25 -18.66
C SER A 10 -19.79 -1.98 -19.08
N VAL A 11 -19.70 -2.27 -20.38
CA VAL A 11 -18.48 -2.63 -21.13
C VAL A 11 -17.28 -1.75 -20.71
N ILE A 12 -17.57 -0.51 -20.31
CA ILE A 12 -16.63 0.48 -19.75
C ILE A 12 -15.91 -0.04 -18.49
N LEU A 13 -16.62 -0.62 -17.51
CA LEU A 13 -16.01 -1.15 -16.29
C LEU A 13 -15.06 -2.31 -16.60
N GLY A 14 -15.44 -3.16 -17.57
CA GLY A 14 -14.61 -4.27 -18.05
C GLY A 14 -13.30 -3.81 -18.71
N TYR A 15 -13.29 -2.67 -19.41
CA TYR A 15 -12.08 -2.08 -20.00
C TYR A 15 -11.27 -1.23 -19.00
N LEU A 16 -11.92 -0.62 -18.01
CA LEU A 16 -11.23 0.25 -17.05
C LEU A 16 -10.33 -0.55 -16.09
N ILE A 17 -10.75 -1.75 -15.69
CA ILE A 17 -9.96 -2.64 -14.82
C ILE A 17 -8.58 -2.96 -15.40
N PRO A 18 -8.44 -3.51 -16.64
CA PRO A 18 -7.12 -3.81 -17.19
C PRO A 18 -6.29 -2.55 -17.43
N ILE A 19 -6.91 -1.40 -17.79
CA ILE A 19 -6.19 -0.13 -17.95
C ILE A 19 -5.57 0.33 -16.63
N VAL A 20 -6.32 0.21 -15.52
CA VAL A 20 -5.85 0.61 -14.19
C VAL A 20 -4.88 -0.40 -13.59
N MET A 21 -5.03 -1.69 -13.91
CA MET A 21 -4.07 -2.73 -13.50
C MET A 21 -2.78 -2.70 -14.31
N PHE A 22 -2.82 -2.23 -15.57
CA PHE A 22 -1.64 -2.16 -16.44
C PHE A 22 -0.46 -1.42 -15.81
N PRO A 23 -0.60 -0.24 -15.18
CA PRO A 23 0.51 0.43 -14.51
C PRO A 23 0.92 -0.25 -13.19
N VAL A 24 0.04 -1.02 -12.54
CA VAL A 24 0.35 -1.67 -11.24
C VAL A 24 1.49 -2.69 -11.39
N ILE A 25 1.50 -3.48 -12.46
CA ILE A 25 2.52 -4.53 -12.65
C ILE A 25 3.92 -3.93 -12.85
N PRO A 26 4.16 -2.97 -13.76
CA PRO A 26 5.43 -2.27 -13.86
C PRO A 26 5.82 -1.57 -12.56
N LEU A 27 4.87 -0.94 -11.87
CA LEU A 27 5.13 -0.29 -10.58
C LEU A 27 5.56 -1.30 -9.51
N MET A 28 4.94 -2.48 -9.45
CA MET A 28 5.36 -3.58 -8.56
C MET A 28 6.78 -4.03 -8.85
N ILE A 29 7.13 -4.23 -10.13
CA ILE A 29 8.47 -4.65 -10.55
C ILE A 29 9.51 -3.59 -10.15
N LEU A 30 9.17 -2.32 -10.29
CA LEU A 30 10.04 -1.19 -9.98
C LEU A 30 10.07 -0.82 -8.49
N ALA A 31 9.06 -1.23 -7.71
CA ALA A 31 8.93 -0.85 -6.30
C ALA A 31 10.08 -1.41 -5.46
N TYR A 32 10.51 -2.66 -5.68
CA TYR A 32 11.66 -3.21 -4.94
C TYR A 32 13.00 -2.51 -5.26
N PRO A 33 13.44 -2.39 -6.53
CA PRO A 33 14.73 -1.75 -6.81
C PRO A 33 14.77 -0.26 -6.42
N ILE A 34 13.63 0.44 -6.42
CA ILE A 34 13.58 1.89 -6.15
C ILE A 34 13.31 2.20 -4.68
N LEU A 35 12.38 1.48 -4.04
CA LEU A 35 12.00 1.68 -2.64
C LEU A 35 12.59 0.60 -1.75
N GLY A 36 12.31 -0.67 -2.07
CA GLY A 36 12.70 -1.83 -1.25
C GLY A 36 14.18 -1.84 -0.90
N ARG A 37 15.05 -1.78 -1.91
CA ARG A 37 16.51 -1.78 -1.72
C ARG A 37 17.00 -0.62 -0.86
N HIS A 38 16.42 0.57 -1.03
CA HIS A 38 16.85 1.76 -0.32
C HIS A 38 16.44 1.73 1.16
N PHE A 39 15.20 1.35 1.45
CA PHE A 39 14.67 1.35 2.82
C PHE A 39 15.01 0.08 3.61
N ASP A 40 15.16 -1.08 2.96
CA ASP A 40 15.56 -2.32 3.63
C ASP A 40 16.93 -2.20 4.33
N GLU A 41 17.86 -1.42 3.76
CA GLU A 41 19.18 -1.15 4.35
C GLU A 41 19.09 -0.31 5.64
N LYS A 42 18.00 0.44 5.82
CA LYS A 42 17.76 1.32 6.97
C LYS A 42 16.97 0.65 8.09
N VAL A 43 16.46 -0.56 7.86
CA VAL A 43 15.74 -1.36 8.86
C VAL A 43 16.75 -2.10 9.74
N HIS A 44 16.85 -1.66 11.00
CA HIS A 44 17.74 -2.27 11.99
C HIS A 44 17.12 -3.52 12.64
N ASN A 45 15.84 -3.44 13.04
CA ASN A 45 15.13 -4.54 13.69
C ASN A 45 14.16 -5.17 12.68
N ARG A 46 14.35 -6.46 12.35
CA ARG A 46 13.53 -7.19 11.36
C ARG A 46 12.44 -8.02 12.06
N GLU A 47 11.65 -7.36 12.89
CA GLU A 47 10.64 -8.02 13.73
C GLU A 47 9.26 -8.13 13.04
N SER A 48 9.02 -7.37 11.97
CA SER A 48 7.73 -7.35 11.30
C SER A 48 7.48 -8.62 10.45
N PRO A 49 6.22 -9.10 10.34
CA PRO A 49 5.89 -10.36 9.66
C PRO A 49 6.29 -10.43 8.19
N ASP A 50 6.40 -9.28 7.53
CA ASP A 50 6.84 -9.15 6.15
C ASP A 50 8.31 -9.54 5.92
N PHE A 51 9.14 -9.65 6.97
CA PHE A 51 10.46 -10.28 6.84
C PHE A 51 10.40 -11.81 6.86
N TRP A 52 9.32 -12.40 7.39
CA TRP A 52 9.22 -13.85 7.62
C TRP A 52 8.61 -14.59 6.43
N ILE A 53 7.85 -13.88 5.59
CA ILE A 53 7.23 -14.41 4.36
C ILE A 53 8.19 -14.46 3.15
N GLY A 54 9.50 -14.32 3.40
CA GLY A 54 10.56 -14.56 2.41
C GLY A 54 10.47 -13.65 1.17
N PRO A 55 10.57 -14.20 -0.07
CA PRO A 55 10.55 -13.41 -1.30
C PRO A 55 9.30 -12.54 -1.48
N ILE A 56 8.13 -13.01 -1.04
CA ILE A 56 6.88 -12.26 -1.12
C ILE A 56 6.99 -10.99 -0.24
N GLY A 57 7.58 -11.14 0.93
CA GLY A 57 7.90 -10.03 1.83
C GLY A 57 8.78 -8.99 1.19
N THR A 58 9.89 -9.47 0.64
CA THR A 58 10.92 -8.64 0.02
C THR A 58 10.42 -7.91 -1.21
N PHE A 59 9.78 -8.59 -2.14
CA PHE A 59 9.45 -8.00 -3.45
C PHE A 59 8.07 -7.35 -3.51
N ILE A 60 7.18 -7.64 -2.55
CA ILE A 60 5.79 -7.19 -2.60
C ILE A 60 5.40 -6.45 -1.32
N ALA A 61 5.42 -7.11 -0.16
CA ALA A 61 4.84 -6.54 1.06
C ALA A 61 5.60 -5.29 1.55
N ARG A 62 6.94 -5.35 1.60
CA ARG A 62 7.76 -4.21 2.05
C ARG A 62 7.69 -3.02 1.11
N PRO A 63 7.88 -3.17 -0.22
CA PRO A 63 7.75 -2.03 -1.14
C PRO A 63 6.37 -1.36 -1.11
N VAL A 64 5.28 -2.14 -0.95
CA VAL A 64 3.93 -1.59 -0.75
C VAL A 64 3.85 -0.79 0.55
N GLY A 65 4.37 -1.34 1.66
CA GLY A 65 4.43 -0.66 2.95
C GLY A 65 5.20 0.65 2.87
N TYR A 66 6.40 0.65 2.28
CA TYR A 66 7.23 1.84 2.12
C TYR A 66 6.54 2.92 1.29
N ALA A 67 5.97 2.56 0.14
CA ALA A 67 5.22 3.50 -0.68
C ALA A 67 4.06 4.14 0.11
N PHE A 68 3.36 3.35 0.92
CA PHE A 68 2.30 3.84 1.78
C PHE A 68 2.81 4.78 2.88
N TYR A 69 3.91 4.43 3.55
CA TYR A 69 4.49 5.27 4.61
C TYR A 69 4.98 6.62 4.09
N ILE A 70 5.54 6.66 2.88
CA ILE A 70 5.93 7.90 2.19
C ILE A 70 4.71 8.77 1.90
N VAL A 71 3.64 8.20 1.35
CA VAL A 71 2.43 8.94 0.94
C VAL A 71 1.65 9.46 2.13
N VAL A 72 1.44 8.62 3.14
CA VAL A 72 0.64 8.97 4.33
C VAL A 72 1.44 9.83 5.31
N ASN A 73 2.78 9.79 5.23
CA ASN A 73 3.68 10.47 6.16
C ASN A 73 3.33 10.08 7.62
N VAL A 74 3.48 8.80 7.91
CA VAL A 74 3.04 8.21 9.18
C VAL A 74 3.81 8.82 10.35
N ASP A 75 3.07 9.41 11.27
CA ASP A 75 3.57 9.82 12.59
C ASP A 75 3.53 8.61 13.53
N TRP A 76 4.68 7.94 13.64
CA TRP A 76 4.84 6.69 14.40
C TRP A 76 4.58 6.86 15.90
N ASP A 77 5.02 7.98 16.49
CA ASP A 77 4.82 8.29 17.91
C ASP A 77 3.32 8.44 18.21
N LYS A 78 2.62 9.17 17.34
CA LYS A 78 1.17 9.34 17.47
C LYS A 78 0.40 8.04 17.24
N LEU A 79 0.87 7.19 16.33
CA LEU A 79 0.29 5.87 16.08
C LEU A 79 0.45 4.97 17.32
N GLU A 80 1.66 4.91 17.88
CA GLU A 80 1.96 4.10 19.06
C GLU A 80 1.21 4.59 20.29
N ALA A 81 1.18 5.90 20.54
CA ALA A 81 0.46 6.50 21.65
C ALA A 81 -1.06 6.27 21.55
N ARG A 82 -1.63 6.18 20.34
CA ARG A 82 -3.04 5.82 20.14
C ARG A 82 -3.28 4.33 20.38
N ALA A 83 -2.39 3.48 19.92
CA ALA A 83 -2.53 2.04 20.08
C ALA A 83 -2.40 1.61 21.55
N ARG A 84 -1.40 2.13 22.28
CA ARG A 84 -1.23 1.90 23.73
C ARG A 84 -2.43 2.38 24.53
N ARG A 85 -3.06 3.49 24.14
CA ARG A 85 -4.29 3.98 24.81
C ARG A 85 -5.50 3.07 24.60
N ARG A 86 -5.62 2.43 23.44
CA ARG A 86 -6.75 1.54 23.13
C ARG A 86 -6.56 0.15 23.73
N ASN A 87 -5.35 -0.39 23.67
CA ASN A 87 -5.01 -1.71 24.20
C ASN A 87 -3.69 -1.62 24.97
N PRO A 88 -3.73 -1.29 26.28
CA PRO A 88 -2.52 -1.11 27.09
C PRO A 88 -1.72 -2.42 27.24
N ASP A 89 -2.40 -3.56 27.30
CA ASP A 89 -1.78 -4.88 27.52
C ASP A 89 -1.28 -5.53 26.22
N HIS A 90 -1.82 -5.13 25.06
CA HIS A 90 -1.45 -5.68 23.77
C HIS A 90 -1.43 -4.60 22.69
N ASN A 91 -0.24 -4.07 22.39
CA ASN A 91 -0.09 -3.06 21.36
C ASN A 91 0.10 -3.71 19.97
N PRO A 92 -0.91 -3.72 19.08
CA PRO A 92 -0.86 -4.42 17.80
C PRO A 92 0.12 -3.80 16.79
N VAL A 93 0.55 -2.55 17.01
CA VAL A 93 1.50 -1.87 16.11
C VAL A 93 2.92 -1.86 16.66
N ALA A 94 3.18 -2.42 17.85
CA ALA A 94 4.50 -2.37 18.48
C ALA A 94 5.61 -2.99 17.63
N LEU A 95 5.34 -4.13 16.99
CA LEU A 95 6.30 -4.78 16.09
C LEU A 95 6.60 -3.89 14.87
N LEU A 96 5.57 -3.21 14.35
CA LEU A 96 5.69 -2.31 13.22
C LEU A 96 6.49 -1.06 13.59
N THR A 97 6.22 -0.45 14.75
CA THR A 97 6.94 0.76 15.22
C THR A 97 8.39 0.45 15.59
N ARG A 98 8.70 -0.73 16.13
CA ARG A 98 10.09 -1.16 16.36
C ARG A 98 10.89 -1.41 15.08
N THR A 99 10.22 -1.89 14.04
CA THR A 99 10.85 -2.21 12.76
C THR A 99 11.03 -0.96 11.90
N TYR A 100 10.03 -0.07 11.87
CA TYR A 100 9.95 1.04 10.92
C TYR A 100 9.88 2.42 11.55
N GLY A 101 9.60 2.52 12.84
CA GLY A 101 9.28 3.78 13.51
C GLY A 101 10.46 4.74 13.65
N HIS A 102 11.69 4.26 13.51
CA HIS A 102 12.90 5.09 13.51
C HIS A 102 13.23 5.70 12.14
N ILE A 103 12.46 5.40 11.09
CA ILE A 103 12.74 5.85 9.72
C ILE A 103 11.77 6.99 9.35
N ASP A 104 12.33 8.14 8.98
CA ASP A 104 11.56 9.21 8.33
C ASP A 104 11.44 8.93 6.83
N PHE A 105 10.47 8.08 6.46
CA PHE A 105 10.28 7.64 5.08
C PHE A 105 10.10 8.78 4.09
N ARG A 106 9.38 9.85 4.47
CA ARG A 106 9.10 10.96 3.57
C ARG A 106 10.28 11.91 3.47
N GLY A 107 10.96 12.20 4.58
CA GLY A 107 12.16 13.04 4.60
C GLY A 107 13.35 12.39 3.88
N GLU A 108 13.45 11.07 3.93
CA GLU A 108 14.54 10.32 3.31
C GLU A 108 14.30 9.95 1.83
N ALA A 109 13.06 10.07 1.35
CA ALA A 109 12.72 9.73 -0.03
C ALA A 109 13.13 10.84 -1.01
N ASN A 110 13.78 10.45 -2.10
CA ASN A 110 14.06 11.35 -3.22
C ASN A 110 12.79 11.64 -4.04
N THR A 111 12.79 12.71 -4.84
CA THR A 111 11.64 13.11 -5.68
C THR A 111 11.07 11.97 -6.54
N LEU A 112 11.95 11.12 -7.10
CA LEU A 112 11.54 9.95 -7.88
C LEU A 112 10.83 8.89 -7.04
N GLN A 113 11.32 8.62 -5.82
CA GLN A 113 10.71 7.68 -4.89
C GLN A 113 9.35 8.19 -4.40
N ILE A 114 9.23 9.50 -4.15
CA ILE A 114 7.96 10.15 -3.79
C ILE A 114 6.96 10.02 -4.94
N GLY A 115 7.36 10.38 -6.17
CA GLY A 115 6.49 10.30 -7.35
C GLY A 115 6.02 8.88 -7.62
N LEU A 116 6.93 7.91 -7.55
CA LEU A 116 6.60 6.48 -7.72
C LEU A 116 5.66 6.00 -6.62
N SER A 117 5.88 6.39 -5.36
CA SER A 117 5.03 6.01 -4.23
C SER A 117 3.60 6.51 -4.40
N TRP A 118 3.43 7.77 -4.81
CA TRP A 118 2.12 8.34 -5.10
C TRP A 118 1.42 7.61 -6.24
N LEU A 119 2.10 7.42 -7.37
CA LEU A 119 1.55 6.69 -8.51
C LEU A 119 1.15 5.26 -8.12
N TYR A 120 1.97 4.61 -7.30
CA TYR A 120 1.75 3.23 -6.89
C TYR A 120 0.57 3.09 -5.94
N VAL A 121 0.50 3.91 -4.89
CA VAL A 121 -0.63 3.90 -3.94
C VAL A 121 -1.94 4.31 -4.62
N LEU A 122 -1.92 5.30 -5.52
CA LEU A 122 -3.11 5.70 -6.28
C LEU A 122 -3.59 4.59 -7.21
N SER A 123 -2.67 3.95 -7.95
CA SER A 123 -3.02 2.85 -8.87
C SER A 123 -3.58 1.65 -8.12
N LEU A 124 -2.97 1.27 -6.98
CA LEU A 124 -3.48 0.21 -6.11
C LEU A 124 -4.86 0.54 -5.55
N SER A 125 -5.05 1.76 -5.04
CA SER A 125 -6.34 2.19 -4.47
C SER A 125 -7.45 2.19 -5.53
N LEU A 126 -7.16 2.68 -6.74
CA LEU A 126 -8.09 2.68 -7.85
C LEU A 126 -8.42 1.24 -8.30
N THR A 127 -7.41 0.36 -8.35
CA THR A 127 -7.61 -1.07 -8.67
C THR A 127 -8.54 -1.74 -7.67
N VAL A 128 -8.30 -1.53 -6.36
CA VAL A 128 -9.14 -2.10 -5.28
C VAL A 128 -10.57 -1.59 -5.38
N LEU A 129 -10.75 -0.28 -5.61
CA LEU A 129 -12.07 0.32 -5.76
C LEU A 129 -12.82 -0.28 -6.96
N LEU A 130 -12.18 -0.39 -8.12
CA LEU A 130 -12.80 -0.95 -9.32
C LEU A 130 -13.10 -2.45 -9.17
N ALA A 131 -12.19 -3.20 -8.56
CA ALA A 131 -12.41 -4.62 -8.26
C ALA A 131 -13.59 -4.81 -7.29
N PHE A 132 -13.71 -3.96 -6.27
CA PHE A 132 -14.84 -3.98 -5.35
C PHE A 132 -16.17 -3.68 -6.05
N ILE A 133 -16.21 -2.63 -6.88
CA ILE A 133 -17.40 -2.27 -7.67
C ILE A 133 -17.78 -3.44 -8.59
N HIS A 134 -16.81 -4.03 -9.29
CA HIS A 134 -17.05 -5.16 -10.19
C HIS A 134 -17.57 -6.40 -9.45
N ALA A 135 -16.98 -6.74 -8.31
CA ALA A 135 -17.41 -7.87 -7.49
C ALA A 135 -18.84 -7.67 -6.95
N PHE A 136 -19.14 -6.48 -6.42
CA PHE A 136 -20.47 -6.13 -5.96
C PHE A 136 -21.51 -6.25 -7.08
N CYS A 137 -21.16 -5.71 -8.25
CA CYS A 137 -21.98 -5.78 -9.45
C CYS A 137 -22.27 -7.19 -9.96
N LYS A 138 -21.35 -8.14 -9.77
CA LYS A 138 -21.46 -9.50 -10.30
C LYS A 138 -22.09 -10.49 -9.31
N TYR A 139 -21.84 -10.30 -8.02
CA TYR A 139 -22.18 -11.29 -6.99
C TYR A 139 -23.29 -10.84 -6.04
N VAL A 140 -23.67 -9.56 -6.03
CA VAL A 140 -24.70 -9.02 -5.12
C VAL A 140 -25.92 -8.48 -5.85
N LEU A 141 -25.72 -7.80 -6.97
CA LEU A 141 -26.78 -7.33 -7.88
C LEU A 141 -27.12 -8.39 -8.92
#